data_AF-A0A2S5M227-F1
#
_entry.id   AF-A0A2S5M227-F1
#
_cell.length_a   1.000
_cell.length_b   1.000
_cell.length_c   1.000
_cell.angle_alpha   90.00
_cell.angle_beta   90.00
_cell.angle_gamma   90.00
#
_symmetry.space_group_name_H-M   'P 1'
#
loop_
_entity.id
_entity.type
_entity.pdbx_description
1 polymer ?
#
loop_
_entity_poly.entity_id
_entity_poly.type
_entity_poly.pdbx_seq_one_letter_code
_entity_poly.pdbx_strand_id
1 'polypeptide(L)'
;MDRQKALYTDEKDGAMQAQRISIAQTCLNAAYDKTMAFPDIVGTLIKAGFEGYFVDYRRNATTYFLLDGESVVLENRPSDGVIAAQFDGAGVSAQVKWAQTNPPGYSYAAFCKNVKASGCAGYIVSFSGRRVLYFGRTAETHVEHFPQ
;
A
#
# COMPACT_ATOMS: atom_id res chain seq x y z
N MET A 1 4.56 -16.86 39.50
CA MET A 1 4.25 -17.55 38.23
C MET A 1 3.72 -16.57 37.16
N ASP A 2 2.95 -15.54 37.53
CA ASP A 2 2.38 -14.58 36.56
C ASP A 2 3.37 -13.63 35.88
N ARG A 3 4.41 -13.19 36.60
CA ARG A 3 5.34 -12.17 36.07
C ARG A 3 6.18 -12.67 34.88
N GLN A 4 6.57 -13.94 34.89
CA GLN A 4 7.39 -14.54 33.83
C GLN A 4 6.57 -14.88 32.59
N LYS A 5 5.28 -15.21 32.75
CA LYS A 5 4.35 -15.42 31.63
C LYS A 5 4.02 -14.10 30.93
N ALA A 6 3.83 -13.02 31.69
CA ALA A 6 3.60 -11.68 31.13
C ALA A 6 4.79 -11.16 30.32
N LEU A 7 6.02 -11.30 30.85
CA LEU A 7 7.24 -10.92 30.13
C LEU A 7 7.44 -11.71 28.83
N TYR A 8 7.16 -13.02 28.85
CA TYR A 8 7.26 -13.87 27.65
C TYR A 8 6.24 -13.51 26.57
N THR A 9 5.03 -13.09 26.95
CA THR A 9 4.02 -12.60 26.01
C THR A 9 4.44 -11.27 25.40
N ASP A 10 4.91 -10.32 26.22
CA ASP A 10 5.36 -9.00 25.76
C ASP A 10 6.55 -9.08 24.79
N GLU A 11 7.55 -9.93 25.07
CA GLU A 11 8.68 -10.17 24.17
C GLU A 11 8.24 -10.79 22.83
N LYS A 12 7.27 -11.70 22.86
CA LYS A 12 6.71 -12.31 21.65
C LYS A 12 5.93 -11.32 20.81
N ASP A 13 5.11 -10.49 21.44
CA ASP A 13 4.31 -9.48 20.76
C ASP A 13 5.23 -8.42 20.14
N GLY A 14 6.29 -8.02 20.86
CA GLY A 14 7.35 -7.16 20.32
C GLY A 14 8.08 -7.77 19.13
N ALA A 15 8.47 -9.05 19.20
CA ALA A 15 9.12 -9.75 18.09
C ALA A 15 8.19 -9.90 16.87
N MET A 16 6.90 -10.19 17.09
CA MET A 16 5.90 -10.27 16.03
C MET A 16 5.70 -8.91 15.35
N GLN A 17 5.63 -7.83 16.13
CA GLN A 17 5.51 -6.48 15.60
C GLN A 17 6.74 -6.08 14.79
N ALA A 18 7.95 -6.37 15.28
CA ALA A 18 9.19 -6.13 14.55
C ALA A 18 9.22 -6.89 13.21
N GLN A 19 8.75 -8.14 13.19
CA GLN A 19 8.63 -8.94 11.97
C GLN A 19 7.62 -8.32 10.99
N ARG A 20 6.44 -7.90 11.45
CA ARG A 20 5.41 -7.23 10.63
C ARG A 20 5.97 -5.96 9.98
N ILE A 21 6.67 -5.12 10.75
CA ILE A 21 7.34 -3.91 10.25
C ILE A 21 8.36 -4.25 9.17
N SER A 22 9.22 -5.24 9.43
CA SER A 22 10.25 -5.66 8.47
C SER A 22 9.65 -6.16 7.15
N ILE A 23 8.55 -6.92 7.20
CA ILE A 23 7.87 -7.43 6.00
C ILE A 23 7.23 -6.29 5.20
N ALA A 24 6.48 -5.41 5.88
CA ALA A 24 5.87 -4.24 5.23
C ALA A 24 6.93 -3.34 4.57
N GLN A 25 8.06 -3.10 5.25
CA GLN A 25 9.16 -2.29 4.73
C GLN A 25 9.84 -2.95 3.52
N THR A 26 10.00 -4.27 3.55
CA THR A 26 10.55 -5.04 2.43
C THR A 26 9.65 -4.95 1.21
N CYS A 27 8.34 -5.12 1.39
CA CYS A 27 7.35 -4.99 0.34
C CYS A 27 7.29 -3.57 -0.23
N LEU A 28 7.34 -2.55 0.62
CA LEU A 28 7.38 -1.14 0.20
C LEU A 28 8.62 -0.85 -0.64
N ASN A 29 9.80 -1.26 -0.15
CA ASN A 29 11.05 -1.07 -0.87
C ASN A 29 11.04 -1.79 -2.21
N ALA A 30 10.55 -3.02 -2.26
CA ALA A 30 10.50 -3.79 -3.49
C ALA A 30 9.58 -3.20 -4.55
N ALA A 31 8.49 -2.51 -4.16
CA ALA A 31 7.67 -1.75 -5.09
C ALA A 31 8.47 -0.61 -5.75
N TYR A 32 9.26 0.15 -4.96
CA TYR A 32 10.10 1.22 -5.48
C TYR A 32 11.28 0.72 -6.31
N ASP A 33 11.98 -0.30 -5.81
CA ASP A 33 13.19 -0.85 -6.41
C ASP A 33 12.89 -1.84 -7.54
N LYS A 34 11.61 -2.15 -7.77
CA LYS A 34 11.12 -3.14 -8.74
C LYS A 34 11.71 -4.53 -8.55
N THR A 35 11.97 -4.91 -7.31
CA THR A 35 12.53 -6.24 -6.98
C THR A 35 11.45 -7.29 -6.73
N MET A 36 10.18 -6.89 -6.62
CA MET A 36 9.03 -7.80 -6.57
C MET A 36 7.88 -7.25 -7.44
N ALA A 37 7.16 -8.15 -8.10
CA ALA A 37 5.93 -7.79 -8.81
C ALA A 37 4.78 -7.58 -7.81
N PHE A 38 3.76 -6.84 -8.22
CA PHE A 38 2.60 -6.54 -7.36
C PHE A 38 1.91 -7.81 -6.78
N PRO A 39 1.65 -8.88 -7.56
CA PRO A 39 1.06 -10.10 -7.00
C PRO A 39 1.91 -10.75 -5.91
N ASP A 40 3.24 -10.72 -6.03
CA ASP A 40 4.16 -11.29 -5.05
C ASP A 40 4.20 -10.46 -3.76
N ILE A 41 4.14 -9.13 -3.88
CA ILE A 41 3.99 -8.22 -2.74
C ILE A 41 2.70 -8.53 -1.99
N VAL A 42 1.57 -8.60 -2.69
CA VAL A 42 0.26 -8.93 -2.10
C VAL A 42 0.31 -10.30 -1.41
N GLY A 43 0.85 -11.32 -2.09
CA GLY A 43 0.99 -12.66 -1.51
C GLY A 43 1.87 -12.70 -0.26
N THR A 44 2.95 -11.92 -0.24
CA THR A 44 3.84 -11.79 0.93
C THR A 44 3.13 -11.15 2.11
N LEU A 45 2.40 -10.06 1.87
CA LEU A 45 1.62 -9.36 2.90
C LEU A 45 0.50 -10.24 3.47
N ILE A 46 -0.25 -10.95 2.61
CA ILE A 46 -1.31 -11.88 3.04
C ILE A 46 -0.73 -12.99 3.92
N LYS A 47 0.40 -13.60 3.53
CA LYS A 47 1.06 -14.64 4.34
C LYS A 47 1.53 -14.14 5.70
N ALA A 48 1.80 -12.85 5.83
CA ALA A 48 2.18 -12.20 7.08
C ALA A 48 1.00 -11.73 7.94
N GLY A 49 -0.24 -11.98 7.51
CA GLY A 49 -1.46 -11.66 8.27
C GLY A 49 -2.03 -10.27 8.04
N PHE A 50 -1.50 -9.50 7.07
CA PHE A 50 -2.11 -8.23 6.67
C PHE A 50 -3.42 -8.48 5.92
N GLU A 51 -4.39 -7.59 6.10
CA GLU A 51 -5.69 -7.64 5.41
C GLU A 51 -5.83 -6.60 4.29
N GLY A 52 -4.94 -5.61 4.28
CA GLY A 52 -4.91 -4.55 3.30
C GLY A 52 -3.95 -3.44 3.68
N TYR A 53 -3.91 -2.40 2.86
CA TYR A 53 -3.15 -1.19 3.16
C TYR A 53 -3.74 0.04 2.50
N PHE A 54 -3.44 1.20 3.06
CA PHE A 54 -3.83 2.51 2.59
C PHE A 54 -2.58 3.33 2.25
N VAL A 55 -2.49 3.80 1.00
CA VAL A 55 -1.48 4.77 0.58
C VAL A 55 -2.07 6.18 0.63
N ASP A 56 -1.50 7.04 1.47
CA ASP A 56 -1.87 8.45 1.59
C ASP A 56 -0.85 9.35 0.90
N TYR A 57 -1.22 9.95 -0.23
CA TYR A 57 -0.34 10.88 -0.93
C TYR A 57 -0.26 12.25 -0.27
N ARG A 58 -1.19 12.59 0.62
CA ARG A 58 -1.19 13.87 1.36
C ARG A 58 -0.17 13.86 2.48
N ARG A 59 -0.02 12.71 3.14
CA ARG A 59 0.99 12.48 4.20
C ARG A 59 2.26 11.81 3.70
N ASN A 60 2.28 11.36 2.44
CA ASN A 60 3.35 10.58 1.87
C ASN A 60 3.70 9.35 2.75
N ALA A 61 2.68 8.58 3.12
CA ALA A 61 2.81 7.41 3.99
C ALA A 61 1.91 6.26 3.54
N THR A 62 2.28 5.04 3.92
CA THR A 62 1.45 3.84 3.73
C THR A 62 1.14 3.22 5.08
N THR A 63 -0.13 2.94 5.35
CA THR A 63 -0.61 2.22 6.53
C THR A 63 -1.02 0.82 6.14
N TYR A 64 -0.39 -0.20 6.73
CA TYR A 64 -0.71 -1.61 6.52
C TYR A 64 -1.55 -2.11 7.69
N PHE A 65 -2.72 -2.68 7.41
CA PHE A 65 -3.71 -3.07 8.42
C PHE A 65 -3.68 -4.56 8.71
N LEU A 66 -3.90 -4.90 9.98
CA LEU A 66 -4.01 -6.26 10.49
C LEU A 66 -5.45 -6.51 10.98
N LEU A 67 -5.87 -7.78 10.99
CA LEU A 67 -7.20 -8.20 11.44
C LEU A 67 -7.48 -7.93 12.94
N ASP A 68 -6.42 -7.78 13.73
CA ASP A 68 -6.49 -7.52 15.18
C ASP A 68 -6.70 -6.02 15.50
N GLY A 69 -6.79 -5.16 14.48
CA GLY A 69 -6.93 -3.71 14.62
C GLY A 69 -5.61 -2.95 14.72
N GLU A 70 -4.47 -3.66 14.75
CA GLU A 70 -3.15 -3.05 14.70
C GLU A 70 -2.78 -2.57 13.29
N SER A 71 -1.76 -1.73 13.21
CA SER A 71 -1.23 -1.29 11.93
C SER A 71 0.28 -1.04 11.95
N VAL A 72 0.87 -1.08 10.76
CA VAL A 72 2.24 -0.61 10.50
C VAL A 72 2.14 0.63 9.61
N VAL A 73 2.68 1.75 10.07
CA VAL A 73 2.76 2.99 9.27
C VAL A 73 4.19 3.21 8.83
N LEU A 74 4.41 3.32 7.52
CA LEU A 74 5.71 3.58 6.92
C LEU A 74 5.68 4.85 6.10
N GLU A 75 6.74 5.65 6.16
CA GLU A 75 6.93 6.77 5.25
C GLU A 75 7.25 6.26 3.84
N ASN A 76 6.59 6.86 2.84
CA ASN A 76 6.86 6.55 1.44
C ASN A 76 8.07 7.33 0.96
N ARG A 77 8.81 6.78 -0.01
CA ARG A 77 9.85 7.57 -0.68
C ARG A 77 9.18 8.75 -1.40
N PRO A 78 9.76 9.97 -1.34
CA PRO A 78 9.21 11.14 -2.01
C PRO A 78 8.92 10.84 -3.48
N SER A 79 7.74 11.25 -3.94
CA SER A 79 7.40 11.27 -5.36
C SER A 79 7.06 12.70 -5.75
N ASP A 80 7.57 13.14 -6.90
CA ASP A 80 7.31 14.49 -7.40
C ASP A 80 5.82 14.71 -7.69
N GLY A 81 5.43 15.98 -7.79
CA GLY A 81 4.09 16.39 -8.19
C GLY A 81 3.10 16.55 -7.04
N VAL A 82 2.13 17.42 -7.26
CA VAL A 82 1.03 17.69 -6.34
C VAL A 82 -0.20 16.87 -6.74
N ILE A 83 -1.05 16.56 -5.76
CA ILE A 83 -2.37 15.97 -6.05
C ILE A 83 -3.22 17.06 -6.70
N ALA A 84 -3.69 16.85 -7.93
CA ALA A 84 -4.57 17.77 -8.64
C ALA A 84 -5.90 17.99 -7.88
N ALA A 85 -6.57 19.11 -8.15
CA ALA A 85 -7.79 19.48 -7.42
C ALA A 85 -8.98 18.58 -7.77
N GLN A 86 -9.12 18.21 -9.05
CA GLN A 86 -10.22 17.39 -9.56
C GLN A 86 -9.75 15.94 -9.73
N PHE A 87 -10.59 14.99 -9.33
CA PHE A 87 -10.33 13.58 -9.54
C PHE A 87 -10.71 13.15 -10.96
N ASP A 88 -9.75 12.57 -11.67
CA ASP A 88 -9.94 11.96 -12.99
C ASP A 88 -9.80 10.44 -12.88
N GLY A 89 -10.92 9.76 -12.67
CA GLY A 89 -10.96 8.30 -12.58
C GLY A 89 -10.51 7.59 -13.86
N ALA A 90 -10.76 8.18 -15.03
CA ALA A 90 -10.31 7.64 -16.30
C ALA A 90 -8.78 7.74 -16.44
N GLY A 91 -8.21 8.87 -16.03
CA GLY A 91 -6.78 9.08 -15.91
C GLY A 91 -6.12 8.07 -14.96
N VAL A 92 -6.70 7.84 -13.79
CA VAL A 92 -6.23 6.81 -12.85
C VAL A 92 -6.25 5.43 -13.49
N SER A 93 -7.36 5.02 -14.11
CA SER A 93 -7.44 3.72 -14.80
C SER A 93 -6.40 3.58 -15.91
N ALA A 94 -6.13 4.64 -16.68
CA ALA A 94 -5.09 4.66 -17.70
C ALA A 94 -3.70 4.43 -17.10
N GLN A 95 -3.40 5.02 -15.94
CA GLN A 95 -2.13 4.79 -15.24
C GLN A 95 -2.01 3.37 -14.67
N VAL A 96 -3.11 2.77 -14.20
CA VAL A 96 -3.12 1.38 -13.77
C VAL A 96 -2.82 0.45 -14.94
N LYS A 97 -3.48 0.64 -16.08
CA LYS A 97 -3.20 -0.14 -17.30
C LYS A 97 -1.75 0.03 -17.75
N TRP A 98 -1.22 1.25 -17.72
CA TRP A 98 0.18 1.52 -18.02
C TRP A 98 1.15 0.82 -17.06
N ALA A 99 0.85 0.77 -15.76
CA ALA A 99 1.64 0.03 -14.80
C ALA A 99 1.60 -1.49 -15.06
N GLN A 100 0.43 -2.02 -15.41
CA GLN A 100 0.23 -3.44 -15.72
C GLN A 100 0.99 -3.91 -16.97
N THR A 101 1.21 -3.03 -17.96
CA THR A 101 2.04 -3.37 -19.13
C THR A 101 3.53 -3.34 -18.86
N ASN A 102 3.96 -2.86 -17.67
CA ASN A 102 5.35 -2.77 -17.23
C ASN A 102 6.33 -2.26 -18.30
N PRO A 103 6.05 -1.11 -18.96
CA PRO A 103 6.93 -0.58 -19.99
C PRO A 103 8.29 -0.16 -19.41
N PRO A 104 9.34 -0.01 -20.25
CA PRO A 104 10.68 0.37 -19.77
C PRO A 104 10.72 1.64 -18.90
N GLY A 105 9.82 2.61 -19.16
CA GLY A 105 9.70 3.85 -18.39
C GLY A 105 8.84 3.76 -17.12
N TYR A 106 8.23 2.61 -16.82
CA TYR A 106 7.47 2.42 -15.60
C TYR A 106 8.37 2.56 -14.37
N SER A 107 7.87 3.14 -13.29
CA SER A 107 8.40 2.98 -11.94
C SER A 107 7.27 3.27 -10.96
N TYR A 108 7.34 2.73 -9.75
CA TYR A 108 6.30 3.02 -8.76
C TYR A 108 6.26 4.53 -8.42
N ALA A 109 7.41 5.21 -8.38
CA ALA A 109 7.47 6.66 -8.21
C ALA A 109 6.79 7.43 -9.36
N ALA A 110 7.00 7.00 -10.61
CA ALA A 110 6.34 7.59 -11.77
C ALA A 110 4.83 7.33 -11.77
N PHE A 111 4.40 6.11 -11.40
CA PHE A 111 2.98 5.80 -11.19
C PHE A 111 2.35 6.72 -10.14
N CYS A 112 2.97 6.85 -8.96
CA CYS A 112 2.52 7.75 -7.89
C CYS A 112 2.41 9.20 -8.37
N LYS A 113 3.41 9.71 -9.09
CA LYS A 113 3.38 11.05 -9.70
C LYS A 113 2.17 11.20 -10.64
N ASN A 114 1.94 10.23 -11.51
CA ASN A 114 0.90 10.32 -12.53
C ASN A 114 -0.51 10.22 -11.93
N VAL A 115 -0.75 9.31 -10.97
CA VAL A 115 -2.08 9.23 -10.33
C VAL A 115 -2.37 10.46 -9.46
N LYS A 116 -1.35 11.07 -8.82
CA LYS A 116 -1.50 12.37 -8.17
C LYS A 116 -1.90 13.46 -9.17
N ALA A 117 -1.30 13.48 -10.35
CA ALA A 117 -1.69 14.41 -11.42
C ALA A 117 -3.13 14.19 -11.90
N SER A 118 -3.67 12.97 -11.78
CA SER A 118 -5.10 12.66 -11.97
C SER A 118 -5.98 12.93 -10.73
N GLY A 119 -5.48 13.66 -9.73
CA GLY A 119 -6.24 14.06 -8.55
C GLY A 119 -6.46 12.96 -7.50
N CYS A 120 -5.78 11.82 -7.63
CA CYS A 120 -5.83 10.74 -6.65
C CYS A 120 -5.16 11.19 -5.34
N ALA A 121 -5.92 11.28 -4.25
CA ALA A 121 -5.42 11.64 -2.93
C ALA A 121 -4.85 10.44 -2.18
N GLY A 122 -5.24 9.22 -2.57
CA GLY A 122 -4.76 7.98 -2.01
C GLY A 122 -5.53 6.78 -2.56
N TYR A 123 -5.13 5.59 -2.13
CA TYR A 123 -5.84 4.37 -2.49
C TYR A 123 -5.77 3.32 -1.39
N ILE A 124 -6.80 2.49 -1.32
CA ILE A 124 -6.91 1.36 -0.40
C ILE A 124 -6.81 0.08 -1.21
N VAL A 125 -5.96 -0.84 -0.77
CA VAL A 125 -5.91 -2.21 -1.27
C VAL A 125 -6.56 -3.10 -0.23
N SER A 126 -7.64 -3.78 -0.61
CA SER A 126 -8.35 -4.74 0.23
C SER A 126 -8.10 -6.15 -0.29
N PHE A 127 -7.44 -6.98 0.53
CA PHE A 127 -7.13 -8.36 0.14
C PHE A 127 -8.38 -9.24 0.19
N SER A 128 -9.17 -9.15 1.27
CA SER A 128 -10.45 -9.85 1.40
C SER A 128 -11.46 -9.39 0.35
N GLY A 129 -11.47 -8.11 0.02
CA GLY A 129 -12.31 -7.52 -1.02
C GLY A 129 -11.81 -7.75 -2.45
N ARG A 130 -10.58 -8.27 -2.63
CA ARG A 130 -9.90 -8.47 -3.93
C ARG A 130 -9.97 -7.27 -4.85
N ARG A 131 -9.70 -6.07 -4.32
CA ARG A 131 -9.80 -4.82 -5.09
C ARG A 131 -8.90 -3.72 -4.56
N VAL A 132 -8.64 -2.76 -5.43
CA VAL A 132 -8.03 -1.47 -5.12
C VAL A 132 -9.07 -0.39 -5.33
N LEU A 133 -9.25 0.49 -4.34
CA LEU A 133 -10.09 1.67 -4.40
C LEU A 133 -9.20 2.91 -4.41
N TYR A 134 -9.19 3.64 -5.52
CA TYR A 134 -8.56 4.95 -5.63
C TYR A 134 -9.58 6.03 -5.35
N PHE A 135 -9.18 7.13 -4.69
CA PHE A 135 -10.12 8.19 -4.36
C PHE A 135 -9.54 9.61 -4.41
N GLY A 136 -10.41 10.57 -4.70
CA GLY A 136 -10.12 12.01 -4.74
C GLY A 136 -10.29 12.71 -3.39
N ARG A 137 -9.97 14.01 -3.34
CA ARG A 137 -10.17 14.84 -2.13
C ARG A 137 -11.64 15.05 -1.77
N THR A 138 -12.55 14.93 -2.74
CA THR A 138 -13.99 15.06 -2.51
C THR A 138 -14.72 13.71 -2.50
N ALA A 139 -13.95 12.64 -2.27
CA ALA A 139 -14.43 11.26 -2.16
C ALA A 139 -15.02 10.66 -3.45
N GLU A 140 -14.68 11.21 -4.62
CA GLU A 140 -14.85 10.49 -5.89
C GLU A 140 -14.00 9.22 -5.88
N THR A 141 -14.42 8.19 -6.60
CA THR A 141 -13.78 6.87 -6.53
C THR A 141 -13.54 6.25 -7.90
N HIS A 142 -12.48 5.45 -8.00
CA HIS A 142 -12.24 4.50 -9.08
C HIS A 142 -11.84 3.14 -8.50
N VAL A 143 -12.37 2.04 -9.02
CA VAL A 143 -12.14 0.68 -8.49
C VAL A 143 -11.48 -0.21 -9.53
N GLU A 144 -10.42 -0.90 -9.13
CA GLU A 144 -9.75 -1.94 -9.91
C GLU A 144 -9.88 -3.27 -9.17
N HIS A 145 -10.31 -4.31 -9.87
CA HIS A 145 -10.43 -5.65 -9.30
C HIS A 145 -9.15 -6.45 -9.53
N PHE A 146 -8.77 -7.28 -8.56
CA PHE A 146 -7.72 -8.27 -8.80
C PHE A 146 -8.19 -9.25 -9.88
N PRO A 147 -7.27 -9.81 -10.69
CA PRO A 147 -7.60 -10.88 -11.64
C PRO A 147 -8.37 -12.01 -10.95
N GLN A 148 -9.28 -12.67 -11.67
CA GLN A 148 -10.01 -13.84 -11.15
C GLN A 148 -9.08 -15.05 -11.03
#